data_AF-A0A1I3Z113-F1
#
_entry.id   AF-A0A1I3Z113-F1
#
_cell.length_a   1.000
_cell.length_b   1.000
_cell.length_c   1.000
_cell.angle_alpha   90.00
_cell.angle_beta   90.00
_cell.angle_gamma   90.00
#
_symmetry.space_group_name_H-M   'P 1'
#
loop_
_entity.id
_entity.type
_entity.pdbx_description
1 polymer ?
#
loop_
_entity_poly.entity_id
_entity_poly.type
_entity_poly.pdbx_seq_one_letter_code
_entity_poly.pdbx_strand_id
1 'polypeptide(L)'
;MERLKQELINNGYIITKESTKSVELVGKSTGEVFYLLPNKEITTVLNPKRVEESEKLMEQSSGLNHNTSFIKFPKRHNTGSDLIHYGYSFKFQSEDEAIIFLKSYVG
;
A
#
# COMPACT_ATOMS: atom_id res chain seq x y z
N MET A 1 -2.58 -13.50 6.96
CA MET A 1 -3.32 -12.25 6.65
C MET A 1 -4.14 -11.73 7.83
N GLU A 2 -4.94 -12.55 8.52
CA GLU A 2 -5.75 -12.06 9.66
C GLU A 2 -4.91 -11.45 10.79
N ARG A 3 -3.79 -12.09 11.15
CA ARG A 3 -2.82 -11.55 12.12
C ARG A 3 -2.28 -10.18 11.71
N LEU A 4 -1.79 -10.06 10.46
CA LEU A 4 -1.32 -8.78 9.91
C LEU A 4 -2.39 -7.68 10.00
N LYS A 5 -3.65 -7.98 9.65
CA LYS A 5 -4.77 -7.03 9.76
C LYS A 5 -4.99 -6.57 11.19
N GLN A 6 -5.03 -7.50 12.15
CA GLN A 6 -5.20 -7.18 13.57
C GLN A 6 -4.06 -6.31 14.09
N GLU A 7 -2.83 -6.65 13.75
CA GLU A 7 -1.67 -5.86 14.16
C GLU A 7 -1.73 -4.44 13.58
N LEU A 8 -2.13 -4.26 12.33
CA LEU A 8 -2.30 -2.93 11.75
C LEU A 8 -3.41 -2.13 12.45
N ILE A 9 -4.54 -2.76 12.79
CA ILE A 9 -5.60 -2.09 13.57
C ILE A 9 -5.07 -1.61 14.93
N ASN A 10 -4.29 -2.45 15.61
CA ASN A 10 -3.64 -2.11 16.88
C ASN A 10 -2.65 -0.95 16.73
N ASN A 11 -2.02 -0.81 15.56
CA ASN A 11 -1.08 0.27 15.23
C ASN A 11 -1.74 1.48 14.60
N GLY A 12 -3.05 1.67 14.81
CA GLY A 12 -3.72 2.89 14.44
C GLY A 12 -4.15 2.95 12.97
N TYR A 13 -4.29 1.81 12.29
CA TYR A 13 -4.93 1.76 10.98
C TYR A 13 -6.43 1.43 11.09
N ILE A 14 -7.18 1.81 10.06
CA ILE A 14 -8.58 1.43 9.87
C ILE A 14 -8.68 0.71 8.53
N ILE A 15 -9.27 -0.50 8.52
CA ILE A 15 -9.65 -1.16 7.28
C ILE A 15 -10.92 -0.51 6.76
N THR A 16 -10.85 0.12 5.58
CA THR A 16 -11.99 0.81 4.97
C THR A 16 -12.67 -0.03 3.90
N LYS A 17 -11.92 -0.96 3.27
CA LYS A 17 -12.46 -1.85 2.23
C LYS A 17 -11.65 -3.14 2.18
N GLU A 18 -12.35 -4.27 2.10
CA GLU A 18 -11.73 -5.57 1.86
C GLU A 18 -12.31 -6.18 0.59
N SER A 19 -11.44 -6.74 -0.25
CA SER A 19 -11.81 -7.42 -1.49
C SER A 19 -10.87 -8.59 -1.74
N THR A 20 -11.22 -9.47 -2.67
CA THR A 20 -10.34 -10.57 -3.10
C THR A 20 -9.02 -10.09 -3.70
N LYS A 21 -8.94 -8.83 -4.16
CA LYS A 21 -7.74 -8.26 -4.80
C LYS A 21 -6.85 -7.48 -3.84
N SER A 22 -7.44 -6.84 -2.83
CA SER A 22 -6.72 -5.98 -1.91
C SER A 22 -7.51 -5.64 -0.66
N VAL A 23 -6.80 -5.31 0.41
CA VAL A 23 -7.31 -4.66 1.62
C VAL A 23 -6.88 -3.20 1.61
N GLU A 24 -7.83 -2.27 1.66
CA GLU A 24 -7.60 -0.83 1.79
C GLU A 24 -7.54 -0.46 3.27
N LEU A 25 -6.51 0.30 3.64
CA LEU A 25 -6.23 0.75 4.99
C LEU A 25 -6.02 2.25 5.01
N VAL A 26 -6.42 2.89 6.10
CA VAL A 26 -6.15 4.31 6.35
C VAL A 26 -5.45 4.49 7.69
N GLY A 27 -4.33 5.22 7.72
CA GLY A 27 -3.67 5.62 8.97
C GLY A 27 -4.51 6.64 9.73
N LYS A 28 -4.88 6.37 10.99
CA LYS A 28 -5.76 7.25 11.80
C LYS A 28 -5.17 8.64 12.01
N SER A 29 -3.85 8.73 12.21
CA SER A 29 -3.13 9.99 12.47
C SER A 29 -2.79 10.74 11.20
N THR A 30 -2.41 10.04 10.12
CA THR A 30 -1.92 10.67 8.88
C THR A 30 -3.00 10.83 7.81
N GLY A 31 -4.12 10.10 7.90
CA GLY A 31 -5.16 10.04 6.86
C GLY A 31 -4.71 9.31 5.59
N GLU A 32 -3.55 8.67 5.60
CA GLU A 32 -2.98 8.08 4.40
C GLU A 32 -3.55 6.73 4.06
N VAL A 33 -3.71 6.51 2.75
CA VAL A 33 -4.29 5.29 2.20
C VAL A 33 -3.20 4.33 1.74
N PHE A 34 -3.36 3.05 2.09
CA PHE A 34 -2.50 1.94 1.69
C PHE A 34 -3.34 0.78 1.16
N TYR A 35 -2.73 -0.02 0.29
CA TYR A 35 -3.34 -1.26 -0.18
C TYR A 35 -2.43 -2.45 0.11
N LEU A 36 -2.95 -3.45 0.83
CA LEU A 36 -2.30 -4.76 0.97
C LEU A 36 -2.81 -5.70 -0.14
N LEU A 37 -1.90 -6.36 -0.85
CA LEU A 37 -2.24 -7.37 -1.84
C LEU A 37 -2.05 -8.79 -1.25
N PRO A 38 -3.06 -9.68 -1.31
CA PRO A 38 -3.00 -11.03 -0.76
C PRO A 38 -2.29 -12.02 -1.70
N ASN A 39 -1.14 -11.64 -2.26
CA ASN A 39 -0.34 -12.47 -3.16
C ASN A 39 0.65 -13.37 -2.38
N LYS A 40 1.43 -14.22 -3.07
CA LYS A 40 2.47 -15.08 -2.45
C LYS A 40 3.51 -14.31 -1.64
N GLU A 41 3.78 -13.05 -2.03
CA GLU A 41 4.59 -12.08 -1.28
C GLU A 41 3.67 -11.01 -0.70
N ILE A 42 3.89 -10.60 0.55
CA ILE A 42 3.11 -9.52 1.17
C ILE A 42 3.53 -8.23 0.49
N THR A 43 2.62 -7.67 -0.30
CA THR A 43 2.88 -6.43 -1.02
C THR A 43 2.04 -5.33 -0.43
N THR A 44 2.68 -4.25 0.01
CA THR A 44 2.00 -3.01 0.35
C THR A 44 2.19 -2.00 -0.77
N VAL A 45 1.14 -1.27 -1.11
CA VAL A 45 1.16 -0.25 -2.15
C VAL A 45 0.87 1.11 -1.54
N LEU A 46 1.79 2.04 -1.77
CA LEU A 46 1.80 3.40 -1.23
C LEU A 46 1.36 4.41 -2.28
N ASN A 47 0.85 5.55 -1.79
CA ASN A 47 0.43 6.65 -2.63
C ASN A 47 1.63 7.24 -3.40
N PRO A 48 1.56 7.34 -4.74
CA PRO A 48 2.63 7.89 -5.56
C PRO A 48 3.15 9.24 -5.09
N LYS A 49 2.27 10.16 -4.70
CA LYS A 49 2.67 11.53 -4.35
C LYS A 49 3.74 11.56 -3.26
N ARG A 50 3.57 10.76 -2.21
CA ARG A 50 4.51 10.73 -1.09
C ARG A 50 5.78 9.94 -1.39
N VAL A 51 5.67 8.89 -2.20
CA VAL A 51 6.86 8.11 -2.59
C VAL A 51 7.74 8.94 -3.51
N GLU A 52 7.15 9.61 -4.51
CA GLU A 52 7.85 10.48 -5.46
C GLU A 52 8.54 11.69 -4.78
N GLU A 53 8.03 12.15 -3.63
CA GLU A 53 8.63 13.23 -2.82
C GLU A 53 9.77 12.77 -1.88
N SER A 54 10.06 11.46 -1.81
CA SER A 54 11.03 10.90 -0.87
C SER A 54 11.98 9.92 -1.54
N GLU A 55 13.23 10.34 -1.77
CA GLU A 55 14.30 9.52 -2.39
C GLU A 55 14.44 8.15 -1.71
N LYS A 56 14.43 8.11 -0.37
CA LYS A 56 14.49 6.87 0.40
C LYS A 56 13.36 5.89 0.06
N LEU A 57 12.14 6.39 -0.10
CA LEU A 57 10.97 5.56 -0.41
C LEU A 57 11.02 5.10 -1.87
N MET A 58 11.50 5.94 -2.78
CA MET A 58 11.74 5.58 -4.17
C MET A 58 12.74 4.43 -4.28
N GLU A 59 13.88 4.52 -3.59
CA GLU A 59 14.93 3.49 -3.59
C GLU A 59 14.47 2.16 -2.99
N GLN A 60 13.64 2.22 -1.94
CA GLN A 60 13.08 1.03 -1.29
C GLN A 60 11.92 0.39 -2.07
N SER A 61 11.35 1.12 -3.04
CA SER A 61 10.21 0.61 -3.79
C SER A 61 10.63 -0.50 -4.76
N SER A 62 9.78 -1.51 -4.91
CA SER A 62 9.87 -2.52 -5.96
C SER A 62 9.34 -2.01 -7.31
N GLY A 63 9.11 -0.71 -7.42
CA GLY A 63 8.54 -0.05 -8.59
C GLY A 63 7.01 0.04 -8.58
N LEU A 64 6.49 0.41 -9.74
CA LEU A 64 5.11 0.83 -9.95
C LEU A 64 4.15 -0.35 -10.09
N ASN A 65 2.98 -0.21 -9.49
CA ASN A 65 1.90 -1.19 -9.54
C ASN A 65 0.62 -0.49 -10.00
N HIS A 66 -0.02 -1.02 -11.04
CA HIS A 66 -1.31 -0.52 -11.53
C HIS A 66 -2.42 -1.48 -11.13
N ASN A 67 -3.47 -0.97 -10.51
CA ASN A 67 -4.60 -1.80 -10.10
C ASN A 67 -5.88 -0.96 -10.05
N THR A 68 -6.97 -1.52 -10.56
CA THR A 68 -8.29 -0.86 -10.53
C THR A 68 -8.89 -0.77 -9.13
N SER A 69 -8.36 -1.52 -8.15
CA SER A 69 -8.78 -1.40 -6.75
C SER A 69 -8.19 -0.19 -6.02
N PHE A 70 -7.18 0.49 -6.58
CA PHE A 70 -6.52 1.64 -5.97
C PHE A 70 -7.31 2.95 -6.15
N ILE A 71 -8.60 2.93 -5.85
CA ILE A 71 -9.57 3.98 -6.20
C ILE A 71 -9.16 5.35 -5.60
N LYS A 72 -8.40 5.36 -4.50
CA LYS A 72 -7.91 6.58 -3.84
C LYS A 72 -6.60 7.14 -4.41
N PHE A 73 -5.92 6.41 -5.29
CA PHE A 73 -4.65 6.83 -5.87
C PHE A 73 -4.84 7.58 -7.19
N PRO A 74 -3.87 8.39 -7.65
CA PRO A 74 -3.92 9.00 -8.97
C PRO A 74 -3.94 7.94 -10.08
N LYS A 75 -4.39 8.33 -11.27
CA LYS A 75 -4.34 7.50 -12.47
C LYS A 75 -3.24 7.98 -13.40
N ARG A 76 -2.66 7.05 -14.17
CA ARG A 76 -1.72 7.36 -15.25
C ARG A 76 -1.85 6.37 -16.40
N HIS A 77 -1.25 6.70 -17.54
CA HIS A 77 -1.12 5.75 -18.64
C HIS A 77 -0.18 4.61 -18.24
N ASN A 78 -0.61 3.38 -18.52
CA ASN A 78 0.23 2.20 -18.43
C ASN A 78 0.59 1.73 -19.86
N THR A 79 -0.16 0.79 -20.41
CA THR A 79 0.03 0.25 -21.77
C THR A 79 -1.23 0.29 -22.64
N GLY A 80 -2.39 0.61 -22.06
CA GLY A 80 -3.67 0.73 -22.76
C GLY A 80 -4.10 2.18 -22.96
N SER A 81 -5.24 2.35 -23.63
CA SER A 81 -5.82 3.66 -23.94
C SER A 81 -6.33 4.39 -22.70
N ASP A 82 -6.79 3.64 -21.68
CA ASP A 82 -7.38 4.21 -20.47
C ASP A 82 -6.35 4.45 -19.36
N LEU A 83 -6.60 5.49 -18.56
CA LEU A 83 -5.84 5.76 -17.35
C LEU A 83 -6.20 4.75 -16.25
N ILE A 84 -5.18 4.16 -15.62
CA ILE A 84 -5.35 3.19 -14.52
C ILE A 84 -4.73 3.75 -13.25
N HIS A 85 -5.38 3.50 -12.11
CA HIS A 85 -4.84 3.88 -10.81
C HIS A 85 -3.48 3.20 -10.56
N TYR A 86 -2.52 3.94 -10.01
CA TYR A 86 -1.17 3.43 -9.78
C TYR A 86 -0.67 3.78 -8.39
N GLY A 87 0.27 2.96 -7.89
CA GLY A 87 0.95 3.14 -6.62
C GLY A 87 2.36 2.56 -6.68
N TYR A 88 3.16 2.79 -5.64
CA TYR A 88 4.49 2.17 -5.52
C TYR A 88 4.40 0.96 -4.60
N SER A 89 4.88 -0.17 -5.10
CA SER A 89 4.85 -1.44 -4.38
C SER A 89 6.09 -1.64 -3.51
N PHE A 90 5.88 -2.23 -2.35
CA PHE A 90 6.90 -2.64 -1.40
C PHE A 90 6.60 -4.08 -1.02
N LYS A 91 7.58 -4.96 -1.24
CA LYS A 91 7.43 -6.40 -1.07
C LYS A 91 8.18 -6.87 0.17
N PHE A 92 7.54 -7.72 0.95
CA PHE A 92 8.07 -8.24 2.20
C PHE A 92 8.06 -9.76 2.19
N GLN A 93 9.08 -10.36 2.77
CA GLN A 93 9.22 -11.81 2.88
C GLN A 93 8.43 -12.38 4.08
N SER A 94 8.01 -11.52 5.01
CA SER A 94 7.22 -11.90 6.19
C SER A 94 6.18 -10.85 6.58
N GLU A 95 5.16 -11.26 7.35
CA GLU A 95 4.18 -10.33 7.93
C GLU A 95 4.86 -9.33 8.86
N ASP A 96 5.86 -9.77 9.62
CA ASP A 96 6.59 -8.95 10.59
C ASP A 96 7.38 -7.82 9.92
N GLU A 97 8.04 -8.08 8.77
CA GLU A 97 8.69 -7.04 7.97
C GLU A 97 7.70 -5.97 7.49
N ALA A 98 6.54 -6.39 6.99
CA ALA A 98 5.50 -5.47 6.53
C ALA A 98 4.97 -4.61 7.70
N ILE A 99 4.78 -5.21 8.88
CA ILE A 99 4.36 -4.52 10.10
C ILE A 99 5.40 -3.48 10.52
N ILE A 100 6.67 -3.85 10.56
CA ILE A 100 7.77 -2.94 10.95
C ILE A 100 7.83 -1.76 9.99
N PHE A 101 7.77 -2.02 8.68
CA PHE A 101 7.75 -0.98 7.67
C PHE A 101 6.58 -0.01 7.88
N LEU A 102 5.36 -0.54 8.04
CA LEU A 102 4.15 0.28 8.20
C LEU A 102 4.15 1.08 9.52
N LYS A 103 4.62 0.49 10.62
CA LYS A 103 4.83 1.21 11.89
C LYS A 103 5.73 2.43 11.72
N SER A 104 6.83 2.29 10.96
CA SER A 104 7.76 3.39 10.70
C SER A 104 7.23 4.46 9.74
N TYR A 105 6.10 4.20 9.08
CA TYR A 105 5.52 5.09 8.08
C TYR A 105 4.45 6.04 8.64
N VAL A 106 3.75 5.62 9.69
CA VAL A 106 2.67 6.36 10.35
C VAL A 106 3.11 7.01 11.68
N GLY A 107 4.28 6.62 12.20
CA GLY A 107 4.97 7.31 13.30
C GLY A 107 5.82 8.46 12.82
#